data_AF-A0A2T4GP77-F1
#
_entry.id   AF-A0A2T4GP77-F1
#
_cell.length_a   1.000
_cell.length_b   1.000
_cell.length_c   1.000
_cell.angle_alpha   90.00
_cell.angle_beta   90.00
_cell.angle_gamma   90.00
#
_symmetry.space_group_name_H-M   'P 1'
#
loop_
_entity.id
_entity.type
_entity.pdbx_description
1 polymer ?
#
loop_
_entity_poly.entity_id
_entity_poly.type
_entity_poly.pdbx_seq_one_letter_code
_entity_poly.pdbx_strand_id
1 'polypeptide(L)'
;MTDPLQDEQEWERQLKDHNPENPLIVRIRSTEEQQSTLTVTKSSLFSEINVSSAEWNSLNLELLLMKTHLPEFARDEQTRAIEVEESVLVPKVGIPSAEDRVTPVTTPVHRAILVGDGFRGAVNATAVPVTQGGESVLKVVDLKGVDPKQVDAPFESIDVSGADKGVSLFRKNSGNAIEYERLWFNSNLPALTTWLKSGISSSDETTKPAVRELISSLLNNVLARCELENRREIRHIYQETPAGQEPTFSPTLNRAVGEWSQKAHAELQDELDLAFTGRRWRKLGWWQLFLRVDDVAMLTNEMLNQRFLPTAERELVYLTGQIAQAAKADQTYPQPYSSSGANHDLKQLGSGELEPFVSVHTRPALPKWPGHIAFTRRYLQNETVPALQALAQRLVVQSLGTSGLTTSLGALLYVSSYSIFEAGAVAALGVVWSASRLQKKWDAARSFWEGEVREEGRKALRGVEESVAAVTNVEKPQERVVVDQKGDELIEVRELVAKAQDALERMK
;
A
#
# COMPACT_ATOMS: atom_id res chain seq x y z
N MET A 1 15.33 -25.42 -25.12
CA MET A 1 16.48 -24.61 -25.62
C MET A 1 17.40 -25.44 -26.48
N THR A 2 17.70 -26.68 -26.06
CA THR A 2 18.36 -27.68 -26.90
C THR A 2 17.60 -27.93 -28.20
N ASP A 3 18.28 -27.84 -29.34
CA ASP A 3 17.76 -28.24 -30.65
C ASP A 3 18.00 -29.74 -30.84
N PRO A 4 16.95 -30.58 -30.90
CA PRO A 4 17.11 -32.02 -31.03
C PRO A 4 17.61 -32.43 -32.44
N LEU A 5 17.51 -31.55 -33.45
CA LEU A 5 18.00 -31.80 -34.80
C LEU A 5 19.52 -31.71 -34.93
N GLN A 6 20.17 -31.05 -33.96
CA GLN A 6 21.62 -30.90 -33.94
C GLN A 6 22.24 -31.87 -32.93
N ASP A 7 23.49 -32.26 -33.22
CA ASP A 7 24.32 -32.99 -32.27
C ASP A 7 24.55 -32.16 -30.99
N GLU A 8 24.99 -32.83 -29.92
CA GLU A 8 25.31 -32.18 -28.65
C GLU A 8 26.32 -31.03 -28.85
N GLN A 9 25.87 -29.81 -28.56
CA GLN A 9 26.65 -28.59 -28.77
C GLN A 9 27.63 -28.36 -27.61
N GLU A 10 28.68 -27.57 -27.85
CA GLU A 10 29.76 -27.35 -26.87
C GLU A 10 29.26 -26.73 -25.56
N TRP A 11 28.32 -25.79 -25.62
CA TRP A 11 27.73 -25.17 -24.43
C TRP A 11 26.95 -26.16 -23.57
N GLU A 12 26.38 -27.24 -24.15
CA GLU A 12 25.69 -28.29 -23.39
C GLU A 12 26.68 -29.04 -22.48
N ARG A 13 27.91 -29.26 -22.98
CA ARG A 13 28.99 -29.86 -22.20
C ARG A 13 29.51 -28.91 -21.13
N GLN A 14 29.72 -27.64 -21.48
CA GLN A 14 30.14 -26.62 -20.52
C GLN A 14 29.13 -26.45 -19.36
N LEU A 15 27.83 -26.55 -19.62
CA LEU A 15 26.81 -26.53 -18.57
C LEU A 15 26.82 -27.80 -17.70
N LYS A 16 27.06 -28.98 -18.28
CA LYS A 16 27.16 -30.24 -17.51
C LYS A 16 28.37 -30.24 -16.57
N ASP A 17 29.48 -29.66 -17.00
CA ASP A 17 30.72 -29.60 -16.23
C ASP A 17 30.77 -28.41 -15.24
N HIS A 18 29.76 -27.53 -15.26
CA HIS A 18 29.71 -26.34 -14.42
C HIS A 18 29.44 -26.66 -12.94
N ASN A 19 30.17 -26.02 -12.04
CA ASN A 19 29.92 -26.13 -10.60
C ASN A 19 28.77 -25.20 -10.17
N PRO A 20 27.64 -25.71 -9.65
CA PRO A 20 26.47 -24.91 -9.29
C PRO A 20 26.70 -23.91 -8.15
N GLU A 21 27.76 -24.06 -7.35
CA GLU A 21 28.12 -23.07 -6.32
C GLU A 21 28.63 -21.75 -6.92
N ASN A 22 29.13 -21.78 -8.16
CA ASN A 22 29.60 -20.59 -8.85
C ASN A 22 28.48 -20.01 -9.73
N PRO A 23 28.19 -18.70 -9.62
CA PRO A 23 27.19 -18.06 -10.47
C PRO A 23 27.64 -18.04 -11.93
N LEU A 24 26.70 -18.29 -12.83
CA LEU A 24 26.92 -18.39 -14.28
C LEU A 24 25.87 -17.57 -15.02
N ILE A 25 26.31 -16.78 -16.01
CA ILE A 25 25.40 -16.07 -16.91
C ILE A 25 25.30 -16.84 -18.22
N VAL A 26 24.09 -17.18 -18.63
CA VAL A 26 23.81 -17.80 -19.94
C VAL A 26 23.09 -16.79 -20.81
N ARG A 27 23.73 -16.36 -21.90
CA ARG A 27 23.16 -15.43 -22.88
C ARG A 27 22.69 -16.16 -24.11
N ILE A 28 21.47 -15.86 -24.57
CA ILE A 28 20.89 -16.48 -25.75
C ILE A 28 20.81 -15.46 -26.88
N ARG A 29 21.64 -15.63 -27.91
CA ARG A 29 21.79 -14.69 -29.03
C ARG A 29 22.21 -15.42 -30.32
N SER A 30 21.93 -14.81 -31.46
CA SER A 30 22.35 -15.35 -32.77
C SER A 30 23.87 -15.38 -32.92
N THR A 31 24.40 -16.39 -33.62
CA THR A 31 25.83 -16.56 -33.90
C THR A 31 26.41 -15.38 -34.71
N GLU A 32 25.60 -14.70 -35.53
CA GLU A 32 26.02 -13.50 -36.28
C GLU A 32 26.15 -12.25 -35.40
N GLU A 33 25.32 -12.14 -34.37
CA GLU A 33 25.36 -11.05 -33.38
C GLU A 33 26.53 -11.22 -32.40
N GLN A 34 26.97 -12.46 -32.16
CA GLN A 34 28.17 -12.79 -31.38
C GLN A 34 29.45 -12.25 -32.02
N GLN A 35 29.49 -12.11 -33.35
CA GLN A 35 30.68 -11.63 -34.09
C GLN A 35 30.68 -10.12 -34.35
N SER A 36 29.50 -9.47 -34.32
CA SER A 36 29.31 -8.07 -34.74
C SER A 36 29.18 -7.07 -33.59
N THR A 37 29.00 -7.53 -32.35
CA THR A 37 29.02 -6.65 -31.18
C THR A 37 30.45 -6.46 -30.67
N LEU A 38 30.99 -5.26 -30.84
CA LEU A 38 32.11 -4.77 -30.02
C LEU A 38 31.69 -4.92 -28.56
N THR A 39 32.18 -5.97 -27.90
CA THR A 39 32.05 -6.16 -26.47
C THR A 39 32.77 -5.01 -25.80
N VAL A 40 32.02 -3.96 -25.45
CA VAL A 40 32.43 -3.07 -24.36
C VAL A 40 32.58 -4.00 -23.17
N THR A 41 33.82 -4.39 -22.91
CA THR A 41 34.24 -5.21 -21.79
C THR A 41 33.98 -4.40 -20.53
N LYS A 42 32.71 -4.35 -20.11
CA LYS A 42 32.37 -4.18 -18.70
C LYS A 42 32.90 -5.44 -18.04
N SER A 43 34.19 -5.41 -17.68
CA SER A 43 34.88 -6.34 -16.78
C SER A 43 34.00 -7.52 -16.37
N SER A 44 34.06 -8.64 -17.10
CA SER A 44 33.19 -9.79 -16.83
C SER A 44 33.62 -10.45 -15.52
N LEU A 45 32.98 -10.04 -14.42
CA LEU A 45 33.23 -10.54 -13.08
C LEU A 45 32.64 -11.95 -12.86
N PHE A 46 31.90 -12.48 -13.84
CA PHE A 46 31.23 -13.78 -13.82
C PHE A 46 31.60 -14.62 -15.04
N SER A 47 31.47 -15.95 -14.88
CA SER A 47 31.55 -16.88 -16.02
C SER A 47 30.34 -16.67 -16.93
N GLU A 48 30.58 -16.58 -18.24
CA GLU A 48 29.53 -16.35 -19.25
C GLU A 48 29.56 -17.47 -20.29
N ILE A 49 28.38 -18.00 -20.65
CA ILE A 49 28.20 -18.95 -21.75
C ILE A 49 27.21 -18.34 -22.75
N ASN A 50 27.55 -18.42 -24.04
CA ASN A 50 26.67 -17.98 -25.12
C ASN A 50 26.01 -19.19 -25.78
N VAL A 51 24.68 -19.13 -25.94
CA VAL A 51 23.86 -20.18 -26.54
C VAL A 51 23.15 -19.58 -27.76
N SER A 52 23.12 -20.34 -28.86
CA SER A 52 22.35 -19.98 -30.06
C SER A 52 21.24 -21.01 -30.25
N SER A 53 20.00 -20.54 -30.30
CA SER A 53 18.82 -21.40 -30.51
C SER A 53 17.81 -20.66 -31.36
N ALA A 54 17.42 -21.24 -32.50
CA ALA A 54 16.55 -20.59 -33.49
C ALA A 54 15.22 -20.09 -32.89
N GLU A 55 14.65 -20.83 -31.93
CA GLU A 55 13.39 -20.46 -31.27
C GLU A 55 13.53 -19.31 -30.25
N TRP A 56 14.74 -19.02 -29.78
CA TRP A 56 14.99 -18.11 -28.66
C TRP A 56 15.87 -16.91 -29.02
N ASN A 57 16.57 -16.95 -30.16
CA ASN A 57 17.51 -15.91 -30.58
C ASN A 57 16.84 -14.53 -30.72
N SER A 58 15.57 -14.46 -31.12
CA SER A 58 14.84 -13.18 -31.25
C SER A 58 14.43 -12.56 -29.91
N LEU A 59 14.59 -13.27 -28.79
CA LEU A 59 14.05 -12.87 -27.50
C LEU A 59 15.05 -12.14 -26.58
N ASN A 60 16.34 -12.07 -26.96
CA ASN A 60 17.42 -11.41 -26.20
C ASN A 60 17.42 -11.82 -24.72
N LEU A 61 17.45 -13.13 -24.47
CA LEU A 61 17.33 -13.69 -23.14
C LEU A 61 18.69 -13.76 -22.44
N GLU A 62 18.73 -13.36 -21.16
CA GLU A 62 19.87 -13.57 -20.27
C GLU A 62 19.39 -14.30 -19.01
N LEU A 63 20.07 -15.38 -18.66
CA LEU A 63 19.75 -16.21 -17.50
C LEU A 63 20.90 -16.15 -16.50
N LEU A 64 20.57 -15.88 -15.24
CA LEU A 64 21.49 -16.01 -14.13
C LEU A 64 21.24 -17.37 -13.46
N LEU A 65 22.20 -18.28 -13.56
CA LEU A 65 22.19 -19.57 -12.90
C LEU A 65 23.01 -19.49 -11.61
N MET A 66 22.37 -19.77 -10.48
CA MET A 66 23.06 -19.81 -9.19
C MET A 66 22.29 -20.63 -8.16
N LYS A 67 23.03 -21.13 -7.17
CA LYS A 67 22.44 -21.65 -5.94
C LYS A 67 22.04 -20.51 -5.03
N THR A 68 20.79 -20.52 -4.57
CA THR A 68 20.27 -19.53 -3.62
C THR A 68 20.07 -20.15 -2.25
N HIS A 69 20.35 -19.37 -1.20
CA HIS A 69 20.04 -19.71 0.18
C HIS A 69 18.86 -18.85 0.62
N LEU A 70 17.71 -19.48 0.83
CA LEU A 70 16.55 -18.78 1.38
C LEU A 70 16.79 -18.51 2.87
N PRO A 71 16.56 -17.28 3.35
CA PRO A 71 16.72 -16.95 4.78
C PRO A 71 15.88 -17.85 5.71
N GLU A 72 16.34 -18.07 6.94
CA GLU A 72 15.50 -18.62 8.02
C GLU A 72 14.62 -17.48 8.57
N PHE A 73 13.34 -17.48 8.22
CA PHE A 73 12.48 -16.31 8.43
C PHE A 73 11.70 -16.29 9.77
N ALA A 74 11.42 -15.08 10.27
CA ALA A 74 10.71 -14.77 11.52
C ALA A 74 9.18 -15.06 11.48
N ARG A 75 8.50 -14.92 12.63
CA ARG A 75 7.23 -15.58 13.07
C ARG A 75 5.91 -15.31 12.29
N ASP A 76 5.88 -14.57 11.18
CA ASP A 76 4.65 -14.18 10.46
C ASP A 76 4.68 -14.55 8.96
N GLU A 77 3.60 -15.14 8.44
CA GLU A 77 3.56 -15.82 7.12
C GLU A 77 3.50 -14.85 5.94
N GLN A 78 2.89 -13.68 6.12
CA GLN A 78 2.75 -12.68 5.06
C GLN A 78 4.06 -11.89 4.84
N THR A 79 4.78 -11.57 5.92
CA THR A 79 6.12 -10.96 5.83
C THR A 79 7.13 -11.94 5.23
N ARG A 80 7.00 -13.24 5.54
CA ARG A 80 7.83 -14.30 4.94
C ARG A 80 7.73 -14.34 3.42
N ALA A 81 6.53 -14.28 2.85
CA ALA A 81 6.34 -14.35 1.40
C ALA A 81 7.06 -13.21 0.67
N ILE A 82 7.00 -12.01 1.23
CA ILE A 82 7.59 -10.79 0.63
C ILE A 82 9.12 -10.83 0.72
N GLU A 83 9.68 -11.24 1.86
CA GLU A 83 11.12 -11.35 2.04
C GLU A 83 11.74 -12.47 1.17
N VAL A 84 11.02 -13.59 1.00
CA VAL A 84 11.38 -14.65 0.06
C VAL A 84 11.42 -14.10 -1.36
N GLU A 85 10.32 -13.49 -1.81
CA GLU A 85 10.19 -12.98 -3.18
C GLU A 85 11.29 -11.98 -3.51
N GLU A 86 11.61 -11.06 -2.58
CA GLU A 86 12.70 -10.11 -2.74
C GLU A 86 14.07 -10.79 -2.83
N SER A 87 14.35 -11.77 -1.97
CA SER A 87 15.63 -12.49 -1.98
C SER A 87 15.87 -13.26 -3.27
N VAL A 88 14.78 -13.65 -3.95
CA VAL A 88 14.78 -14.43 -5.19
C VAL A 88 14.84 -13.52 -6.42
N LEU A 89 14.13 -12.39 -6.41
CA LEU A 89 14.15 -11.41 -7.52
C LEU A 89 15.37 -10.47 -7.47
N VAL A 90 15.99 -10.28 -6.30
CA VAL A 90 17.22 -9.48 -6.13
C VAL A 90 18.31 -10.32 -5.46
N PRO A 91 18.80 -11.37 -6.13
CA PRO A 91 19.84 -12.22 -5.57
C PRO A 91 21.13 -11.45 -5.31
N LYS A 92 21.82 -11.82 -4.24
CA LYS A 92 23.15 -11.30 -3.89
C LYS A 92 24.19 -12.27 -4.42
N VAL A 93 24.91 -11.84 -5.45
CA VAL A 93 25.96 -12.62 -6.10
C VAL A 93 27.30 -12.24 -5.50
N GLY A 94 28.05 -13.23 -4.99
CA GLY A 94 29.40 -12.99 -4.51
C GLY A 94 30.36 -12.75 -5.66
N ILE A 95 31.06 -11.61 -5.66
CA ILE A 95 32.13 -11.33 -6.60
C ILE A 95 33.48 -11.48 -5.88
N PRO A 96 34.42 -12.27 -6.41
CA PRO A 96 35.77 -12.32 -5.88
C PRO A 96 36.46 -10.95 -6.07
N SER A 97 36.81 -10.32 -4.96
CA SER A 97 37.62 -9.10 -4.88
C SER A 97 39.09 -9.46 -4.60
N ALA A 98 39.99 -8.47 -4.66
CA ALA A 98 41.38 -8.68 -4.30
C ALA A 98 41.52 -9.24 -2.86
N GLU A 99 42.51 -10.12 -2.64
CA GLU A 99 42.82 -10.76 -1.35
C GLU A 99 41.68 -11.64 -0.77
N ASP A 100 41.19 -12.62 -1.52
CA ASP A 100 40.28 -13.68 -1.03
C ASP A 100 38.96 -13.18 -0.40
N ARG A 101 38.61 -11.90 -0.62
CA ARG A 101 37.36 -11.30 -0.12
C ARG A 101 36.27 -11.40 -1.16
N VAL A 102 35.11 -11.94 -0.79
CA VAL A 102 33.93 -11.97 -1.65
C VAL A 102 33.04 -10.77 -1.31
N THR A 103 32.85 -9.85 -2.26
CA THR A 103 31.91 -8.72 -2.11
C THR A 103 30.56 -9.11 -2.70
N PRO A 104 29.46 -9.11 -1.91
CA PRO A 104 28.13 -9.40 -2.44
C PRO A 104 27.63 -8.22 -3.27
N VAL A 105 27.21 -8.50 -4.51
CA VAL A 105 26.59 -7.54 -5.42
C VAL A 105 25.17 -7.99 -5.70
N THR A 106 24.21 -7.07 -5.52
CA THR A 106 22.80 -7.32 -5.86
C THR A 106 22.63 -7.36 -7.37
N THR A 107 22.04 -8.43 -7.91
CA THR A 107 21.80 -8.60 -9.34
C THR A 107 20.32 -8.84 -9.59
N PRO A 108 19.51 -7.78 -9.76
CA PRO A 108 18.07 -7.91 -9.93
C PRO A 108 17.71 -8.67 -11.22
N VAL A 109 16.67 -9.51 -11.15
CA VAL A 109 16.13 -10.30 -12.24
C VAL A 109 14.63 -10.01 -12.45
N HIS A 110 14.15 -10.17 -13.68
CA HIS A 110 12.75 -9.91 -14.03
C HIS A 110 11.81 -11.05 -13.59
N ARG A 111 12.29 -12.28 -13.71
CA ARG A 111 11.59 -13.50 -13.33
C ARG A 111 12.58 -14.50 -12.77
N ALA A 112 12.11 -15.37 -11.88
CA ALA A 112 12.94 -16.38 -11.25
C ALA A 112 12.25 -17.75 -11.26
N ILE A 113 13.03 -18.80 -11.49
CA ILE A 113 12.59 -20.18 -11.36
C ILE A 113 13.36 -20.80 -10.21
N LEU A 114 12.64 -21.20 -9.17
CA LEU A 114 13.19 -21.93 -8.02
C LEU A 114 13.12 -23.42 -8.33
N VAL A 115 14.28 -24.05 -8.51
CA VAL A 115 14.38 -25.47 -8.86
C VAL A 115 14.73 -26.29 -7.63
N GLY A 116 13.88 -27.26 -7.30
CA GLY A 116 14.11 -28.29 -6.29
C GLY A 116 14.41 -29.65 -6.91
N ASP A 117 15.25 -30.44 -6.25
CA ASP A 117 15.58 -31.81 -6.69
C ASP A 117 14.88 -32.86 -5.81
N GLY A 118 14.12 -33.74 -6.45
CA GLY A 118 13.49 -34.90 -5.85
C GLY A 118 12.52 -34.57 -4.71
N PHE A 119 12.30 -35.56 -3.84
CA PHE A 119 11.37 -35.44 -2.72
C PHE A 119 11.79 -34.35 -1.71
N ARG A 120 13.10 -34.19 -1.46
CA ARG A 120 13.59 -33.14 -0.55
C ARG A 120 13.35 -31.75 -1.13
N GLY A 121 13.53 -31.59 -2.43
CA GLY A 121 13.14 -30.38 -3.17
C GLY A 121 11.65 -30.09 -3.05
N ALA A 122 10.80 -31.12 -3.17
CA ALA A 122 9.36 -30.99 -3.02
C ALA A 122 8.94 -30.49 -1.64
N VAL A 123 9.48 -31.07 -0.56
CA VAL A 123 9.19 -30.63 0.81
C VAL A 123 9.62 -29.18 1.03
N ASN A 124 10.82 -28.83 0.55
CA ASN A 124 11.32 -27.45 0.65
C ASN A 124 10.44 -26.47 -0.16
N ALA A 125 10.05 -26.82 -1.38
CA ALA A 125 9.22 -25.97 -2.25
C ALA A 125 7.82 -25.68 -1.65
N THR A 126 7.27 -26.62 -0.88
CA THR A 126 6.02 -26.42 -0.13
C THR A 126 6.20 -25.46 1.04
N ALA A 127 7.36 -25.48 1.69
CA ALA A 127 7.68 -24.61 2.82
C ALA A 127 8.00 -23.15 2.40
N VAL A 128 8.19 -22.88 1.11
CA VAL A 128 8.47 -21.54 0.59
C VAL A 128 7.16 -20.82 0.26
N PRO A 129 6.74 -19.83 1.06
CA PRO A 129 5.58 -19.00 0.75
C PRO A 129 5.94 -18.09 -0.42
N VAL A 130 5.12 -18.11 -1.46
CA VAL A 130 5.22 -17.17 -2.59
C VAL A 130 3.89 -16.43 -2.65
N THR A 131 3.95 -15.13 -2.87
CA THR A 131 2.80 -14.25 -3.04
C THR A 131 1.90 -14.79 -4.16
N GLN A 132 0.58 -14.74 -3.93
CA GLN A 132 -0.41 -15.28 -4.88
C GLN A 132 -0.25 -14.58 -6.24
N GLY A 133 0.07 -15.36 -7.27
CA GLY A 133 0.23 -14.87 -8.64
C GLY A 133 1.08 -15.75 -9.53
N GLY A 134 2.19 -16.33 -9.04
CA GLY A 134 3.04 -17.25 -9.84
C GLY A 134 3.62 -16.66 -11.15
N GLU A 135 3.41 -15.37 -11.41
CA GLU A 135 3.77 -14.69 -12.65
C GLU A 135 5.27 -14.31 -12.67
N SER A 136 5.84 -13.91 -11.52
CA SER A 136 7.27 -13.51 -11.44
C SER A 136 8.19 -14.59 -10.86
N VAL A 137 7.70 -15.42 -9.93
CA VAL A 137 8.47 -16.52 -9.32
C VAL A 137 7.73 -17.85 -9.51
N LEU A 138 8.39 -18.80 -10.18
CA LEU A 138 7.87 -20.14 -10.41
C LEU A 138 8.63 -21.17 -9.57
N LYS A 139 7.91 -22.05 -8.88
CA LYS A 139 8.49 -23.17 -8.12
C LYS A 139 8.40 -24.44 -8.96
N VAL A 140 9.53 -25.08 -9.18
CA VAL A 140 9.66 -26.25 -10.05
C VAL A 140 10.43 -27.34 -9.32
N VAL A 141 9.98 -28.59 -9.39
CA VAL A 141 10.65 -29.73 -8.75
C VAL A 141 10.85 -30.86 -9.75
N ASP A 142 12.09 -31.35 -9.87
CA ASP A 142 12.40 -32.54 -10.67
C ASP A 142 11.94 -33.82 -9.92
N LEU A 143 10.86 -34.43 -10.40
CA LEU A 143 10.29 -35.66 -9.88
C LEU A 143 10.18 -36.71 -10.99
N LYS A 144 11.09 -37.68 -10.95
CA LYS A 144 11.19 -38.73 -11.97
C LYS A 144 9.95 -39.63 -11.98
N GLY A 145 9.31 -39.75 -13.13
CA GLY A 145 8.20 -40.70 -13.35
C GLY A 145 6.89 -40.35 -12.64
N VAL A 146 6.72 -39.11 -12.17
CA VAL A 146 5.48 -38.64 -11.55
C VAL A 146 4.66 -37.87 -12.59
N ASP A 147 3.38 -38.20 -12.73
CA ASP A 147 2.49 -37.46 -13.64
C ASP A 147 2.09 -36.13 -12.99
N PRO A 148 2.38 -34.97 -13.62
CA PRO A 148 2.05 -33.66 -13.07
C PRO A 148 0.56 -33.49 -12.78
N LYS A 149 -0.32 -34.20 -13.50
CA LYS A 149 -1.78 -34.12 -13.28
C LYS A 149 -2.25 -34.81 -11.98
N GLN A 150 -1.38 -35.61 -11.36
CA GLN A 150 -1.71 -36.37 -10.15
C GLN A 150 -1.19 -35.69 -8.88
N VAL A 151 -0.41 -34.61 -9.01
CA VAL A 151 0.22 -33.90 -7.90
C VAL A 151 -0.46 -32.54 -7.75
N ASP A 152 -1.41 -32.45 -6.82
CA ASP A 152 -1.99 -31.17 -6.39
C ASP A 152 -1.07 -30.54 -5.34
N ALA A 153 -0.05 -29.82 -5.78
CA ALA A 153 0.98 -29.22 -4.93
C ALA A 153 1.25 -27.76 -5.34
N PRO A 154 1.78 -26.91 -4.44
CA PRO A 154 2.07 -25.51 -4.73
C PRO A 154 3.36 -25.32 -5.57
N PHE A 155 3.70 -26.29 -6.43
CA PHE A 155 4.86 -26.28 -7.33
C PHE A 155 4.57 -27.11 -8.59
N GLU A 156 5.25 -26.80 -9.68
CA GLU A 156 5.21 -27.57 -10.92
C GLU A 156 6.18 -28.76 -10.85
N SER A 157 5.72 -29.97 -11.13
CA SER A 157 6.60 -31.13 -11.26
C SER A 157 7.08 -31.31 -12.70
N ILE A 158 8.38 -31.57 -12.87
CA ILE A 158 8.99 -31.89 -14.17
C ILE A 158 9.77 -33.20 -14.10
N ASP A 159 9.98 -33.84 -15.25
CA ASP A 159 10.88 -35.01 -15.38
C ASP A 159 12.00 -34.72 -16.38
N VAL A 160 13.10 -34.16 -15.86
CA VAL A 160 14.26 -33.78 -16.68
C VAL A 160 14.91 -35.02 -17.31
N SER A 161 14.90 -36.14 -16.59
CA SER A 161 15.49 -37.41 -17.07
C SER A 161 14.71 -37.99 -18.24
N GLY A 162 13.37 -37.84 -18.26
CA GLY A 162 12.51 -38.24 -19.37
C GLY A 162 12.77 -37.39 -20.61
N ALA A 163 12.88 -36.07 -20.45
CA ALA A 163 13.17 -35.15 -21.55
C ALA A 163 14.54 -35.42 -22.19
N ASP A 164 15.60 -35.59 -21.38
CA ASP A 164 16.96 -35.87 -21.87
C ASP A 164 17.02 -37.19 -22.67
N LYS A 165 16.33 -38.23 -22.18
CA LYS A 165 16.16 -39.49 -22.92
C LYS A 165 15.49 -39.26 -24.27
N GLY A 166 14.41 -38.49 -24.30
CA GLY A 166 13.71 -38.13 -25.54
C GLY A 166 14.63 -37.46 -26.55
N VAL A 167 15.35 -36.41 -26.13
CA VAL A 167 16.30 -35.68 -26.99
C VAL A 167 17.40 -36.63 -27.50
N SER A 168 17.96 -37.47 -26.62
CA SER A 168 18.99 -38.43 -27.01
C SER A 168 18.51 -39.48 -28.02
N LEU A 169 17.25 -39.92 -27.92
CA LEU A 169 16.65 -40.89 -28.85
C LEU A 169 16.42 -40.27 -30.23
N PHE A 170 15.98 -39.01 -30.27
CA PHE A 170 15.78 -38.28 -31.51
C PHE A 170 17.11 -38.00 -32.23
N ARG A 171 18.14 -37.58 -31.51
CA ARG A 171 19.50 -37.37 -32.05
C ARG A 171 20.08 -38.65 -32.66
N LYS A 172 19.79 -39.82 -32.07
CA LYS A 172 20.22 -41.12 -32.62
C LYS A 172 19.52 -41.48 -33.93
N ASN A 173 18.23 -41.17 -34.05
CA ASN A 173 17.44 -41.45 -35.24
C ASN A 173 16.19 -40.57 -35.28
N SER A 174 16.02 -39.79 -36.35
CA SER A 174 14.84 -38.97 -36.59
C SER A 174 13.54 -39.78 -36.69
N GLY A 175 13.62 -41.09 -36.98
CA GLY A 175 12.49 -42.02 -36.91
C GLY A 175 11.89 -42.19 -35.50
N ASN A 176 12.58 -41.77 -34.44
CA ASN A 176 12.10 -41.80 -33.06
C ASN A 176 11.29 -40.55 -32.67
N ALA A 177 10.86 -39.72 -33.65
CA ALA A 177 10.10 -38.49 -33.43
C ALA A 177 8.89 -38.66 -32.49
N ILE A 178 8.12 -39.74 -32.67
CA ILE A 178 6.92 -40.02 -31.85
C ILE A 178 7.30 -40.28 -30.39
N GLU A 179 8.37 -41.04 -30.14
CA GLU A 179 8.84 -41.31 -28.78
C GLU A 179 9.42 -40.06 -28.12
N TYR A 180 10.15 -39.24 -28.88
CA TYR A 180 10.63 -37.94 -28.44
C TYR A 180 9.47 -37.03 -28.01
N GLU A 181 8.47 -36.83 -28.88
CA GLU A 181 7.31 -35.99 -28.55
C GLU A 181 6.62 -36.48 -27.28
N ARG A 182 6.37 -37.79 -27.19
CA ARG A 182 5.75 -38.38 -25.99
C ARG A 182 6.55 -38.10 -24.72
N LEU A 183 7.86 -38.32 -24.74
CA LEU A 183 8.73 -38.09 -23.58
C LEU A 183 8.84 -36.60 -23.24
N TRP A 184 8.92 -35.74 -24.25
CA TRP A 184 8.99 -34.29 -24.09
C TRP A 184 7.70 -33.72 -23.48
N PHE A 185 6.52 -34.11 -23.98
CA PHE A 185 5.25 -33.66 -23.41
C PHE A 185 5.01 -34.23 -22.01
N ASN A 186 5.36 -35.49 -21.77
CA ASN A 186 5.22 -36.11 -20.45
C ASN A 186 6.17 -35.50 -19.40
N SER A 187 7.29 -34.89 -19.82
CA SER A 187 8.24 -34.23 -18.92
C SER A 187 7.76 -32.90 -18.33
N ASN A 188 6.65 -32.36 -18.82
CA ASN A 188 6.11 -31.05 -18.46
C ASN A 188 7.02 -29.83 -18.75
N LEU A 189 8.18 -30.03 -19.42
CA LEU A 189 9.02 -28.92 -19.91
C LEU A 189 8.33 -27.94 -20.88
N PRO A 190 7.35 -28.36 -21.72
CA PRO A 190 6.58 -27.42 -22.53
C PRO A 190 5.83 -26.35 -21.71
N ALA A 191 5.34 -26.69 -20.51
CA ALA A 191 4.66 -25.74 -19.64
C ALA A 191 5.63 -24.65 -19.16
N LEU A 192 6.85 -25.04 -18.74
CA LEU A 192 7.91 -24.09 -18.39
C LEU A 192 8.28 -23.17 -19.56
N THR A 193 8.40 -23.75 -20.75
CA THR A 193 8.70 -22.99 -21.97
C THR A 193 7.61 -21.95 -22.26
N THR A 194 6.34 -22.33 -22.09
CA THR A 194 5.18 -21.46 -22.28
C THR A 194 5.16 -20.33 -21.25
N TRP A 195 5.41 -20.64 -19.97
CA TRP A 195 5.49 -19.66 -18.89
C TRP A 195 6.63 -18.65 -19.13
N LEU A 196 7.79 -19.13 -19.60
CA LEU A 196 8.93 -18.25 -19.86
C LEU A 196 8.65 -17.33 -21.07
N LYS A 197 8.01 -17.86 -22.13
CA LYS A 197 7.61 -17.08 -23.31
C LYS A 197 6.49 -16.06 -23.02
N SER A 198 5.59 -16.34 -22.06
CA SER A 198 4.50 -15.41 -21.71
C SER A 198 5.00 -14.10 -21.11
N GLY A 199 6.14 -14.13 -20.40
CA GLY A 199 6.72 -12.92 -19.81
C GLY A 199 7.49 -12.03 -20.77
N ILE A 200 7.87 -12.59 -21.92
CA ILE A 200 8.78 -11.95 -22.88
C ILE A 200 8.02 -11.45 -24.11
N SER A 201 6.94 -12.13 -24.50
CA SER A 201 6.13 -11.78 -25.67
C SER A 201 5.36 -10.49 -25.42
N SER A 202 5.81 -9.38 -26.00
CA SER A 202 5.04 -8.13 -26.13
C SER A 202 4.97 -7.72 -27.59
N SER A 203 3.91 -7.00 -27.98
CA SER A 203 3.89 -6.34 -29.29
C SER A 203 4.89 -5.18 -29.28
N ASP A 204 5.42 -4.80 -30.46
CA ASP A 204 6.52 -3.83 -30.63
C ASP A 204 6.33 -2.46 -29.97
N GLU A 205 5.13 -2.13 -29.48
CA GLU A 205 4.80 -0.85 -28.82
C GLU A 205 4.35 -0.99 -27.34
N THR A 206 4.49 -2.18 -26.75
CA THR A 206 4.04 -2.45 -25.37
C THR A 206 5.19 -2.92 -24.47
N THR A 207 5.12 -2.51 -23.21
CA THR A 207 6.07 -2.89 -22.18
C THR A 207 5.98 -4.40 -21.94
N LYS A 208 7.12 -5.09 -21.89
CA LYS A 208 7.15 -6.53 -21.61
C LYS A 208 6.43 -6.84 -20.28
N PRO A 209 5.53 -7.85 -20.23
CA PRO A 209 4.79 -8.19 -19.02
C PRO A 209 5.69 -8.41 -17.80
N ALA A 210 6.81 -9.12 -17.98
CA ALA A 210 7.78 -9.37 -16.91
C ALA A 210 8.37 -8.09 -16.28
N VAL A 211 8.54 -7.02 -17.07
CA VAL A 211 9.03 -5.73 -16.57
C VAL A 211 7.93 -5.03 -15.77
N ARG A 212 6.68 -5.06 -16.26
CA ARG A 212 5.54 -4.46 -15.57
C ARG A 212 5.28 -5.14 -14.22
N GLU A 213 5.36 -6.47 -14.20
CA GLU A 213 5.26 -7.29 -13.00
C GLU A 213 6.37 -6.98 -12.00
N LEU A 214 7.63 -6.89 -12.45
CA LEU A 214 8.76 -6.51 -11.59
C LEU A 214 8.56 -5.12 -10.96
N ILE A 215 8.09 -4.14 -11.73
CA ILE A 215 7.80 -2.81 -11.19
C ILE A 215 6.68 -2.90 -10.15
N SER A 216 5.62 -3.66 -10.42
CA SER A 216 4.52 -3.86 -9.46
C SER A 216 4.99 -4.53 -8.16
N SER A 217 5.80 -5.59 -8.26
CA SER A 217 6.32 -6.30 -7.08
C SER A 217 7.26 -5.43 -6.25
N LEU A 218 8.11 -4.62 -6.89
CA LEU A 218 8.96 -3.64 -6.20
C LEU A 218 8.13 -2.60 -5.45
N LEU A 219 7.09 -2.03 -6.07
CA LEU A 219 6.22 -1.03 -5.43
C LEU A 219 5.47 -1.65 -4.23
N ASN A 220 4.97 -2.87 -4.37
CA ASN A 220 4.30 -3.59 -3.28
C ASN A 220 5.26 -3.91 -2.12
N ASN A 221 6.50 -4.31 -2.43
CA ASN A 221 7.53 -4.55 -1.41
C ASN A 221 7.87 -3.28 -0.64
N VAL A 222 8.03 -2.13 -1.32
CA VAL A 222 8.28 -0.84 -0.66
C VAL A 222 7.15 -0.51 0.32
N LEU A 223 5.88 -0.69 -0.06
CA LEU A 223 4.75 -0.48 0.86
C LEU A 223 4.81 -1.40 2.08
N ALA A 224 5.08 -2.68 1.87
CA ALA A 224 5.20 -3.65 2.96
C ALA A 224 6.35 -3.33 3.92
N ARG A 225 7.48 -2.84 3.39
CA ARG A 225 8.60 -2.36 4.21
C ARG A 225 8.24 -1.10 4.99
N CYS A 226 7.52 -0.15 4.40
CA CYS A 226 7.01 1.01 5.13
C CYS A 226 6.07 0.59 6.27
N GLU A 227 5.22 -0.41 6.06
CA GLU A 227 4.36 -0.95 7.13
C GLU A 227 5.16 -1.67 8.23
N LEU A 228 6.18 -2.43 7.86
CA LEU A 228 7.08 -3.09 8.81
C LEU A 228 7.83 -2.06 9.64
N GLU A 229 8.36 -1.01 9.02
CA GLU A 229 9.10 0.05 9.71
C GLU A 229 8.18 0.85 10.62
N ASN A 230 6.98 1.22 10.15
CA ASN A 230 5.97 1.84 11.01
C ASN A 230 5.61 0.94 12.21
N ARG A 231 5.50 -0.38 12.00
CA ARG A 231 5.26 -1.36 13.09
C ARG A 231 6.45 -1.47 14.04
N ARG A 232 7.69 -1.36 13.53
CA ARG A 232 8.91 -1.32 14.35
C ARG A 232 8.98 -0.04 15.15
N GLU A 233 8.68 1.12 14.58
CA GLU A 233 8.62 2.39 15.28
C GLU A 233 7.57 2.37 16.38
N ILE A 234 6.35 1.92 16.06
CA ILE A 234 5.29 1.71 17.06
C ILE A 234 5.82 0.78 18.18
N ARG A 235 6.43 -0.35 17.82
CA ARG A 235 7.00 -1.29 18.79
C ARG A 235 8.12 -0.66 19.61
N HIS A 236 8.98 0.15 19.01
CA HIS A 236 10.10 0.82 19.66
C HIS A 236 9.60 1.87 20.65
N ILE A 237 8.58 2.64 20.27
CA ILE A 237 7.84 3.55 21.16
C ILE A 237 7.27 2.78 22.36
N TYR A 238 6.84 1.52 22.17
CA TYR A 238 6.34 0.67 23.25
C TYR A 238 7.41 -0.16 23.99
N GLN A 239 8.62 -0.35 23.44
CA GLN A 239 9.66 -1.26 23.97
C GLN A 239 10.92 -0.55 24.47
N GLU A 240 11.20 0.69 24.06
CA GLU A 240 12.20 1.56 24.69
C GLU A 240 11.69 2.15 26.01
N THR A 241 11.12 1.31 26.87
CA THR A 241 11.24 1.51 28.31
C THR A 241 12.61 0.95 28.67
N PRO A 242 13.58 1.76 29.15
CA PRO A 242 14.90 1.25 29.45
C PRO A 242 14.82 0.14 30.50
N ALA A 243 15.44 -0.99 30.18
CA ALA A 243 15.70 -2.07 31.12
C ALA A 243 16.64 -1.55 32.22
N GLY A 244 16.08 -0.91 33.26
CA GLY A 244 16.88 -0.29 34.30
C GLY A 244 16.14 0.39 35.44
N GLN A 245 14.83 0.66 35.33
CA GLN A 245 14.04 1.21 36.44
C GLN A 245 12.66 0.58 36.45
N GLU A 246 12.19 0.16 37.64
CA GLU A 246 10.84 -0.34 37.84
C GLU A 246 9.82 0.63 37.21
N PRO A 247 8.76 0.13 36.55
CA PRO A 247 7.75 1.00 36.01
C PRO A 247 7.12 1.78 37.18
N THR A 248 7.20 3.11 37.13
CA THR A 248 6.62 4.02 38.14
C THR A 248 5.09 3.81 38.28
N PHE A 249 4.47 3.13 37.31
CA PHE A 249 3.06 2.77 37.28
C PHE A 249 2.86 1.25 37.20
N SER A 250 1.81 0.73 37.84
CA SER A 250 1.54 -0.70 37.86
C SER A 250 1.26 -1.26 36.46
N PRO A 251 1.63 -2.52 36.15
CA PRO A 251 1.36 -3.15 34.85
C PRO A 251 -0.13 -3.23 34.51
N THR A 252 -1.00 -3.10 35.52
CA THR A 252 -2.45 -2.98 35.36
C THR A 252 -2.87 -1.66 34.72
N LEU A 253 -2.17 -0.56 35.02
CA LEU A 253 -2.49 0.76 34.45
C LEU A 253 -2.06 0.84 32.98
N ASN A 254 -0.87 0.33 32.65
CA ASN A 254 -0.42 0.25 31.26
C ASN A 254 -1.37 -0.61 30.40
N ARG A 255 -1.88 -1.71 30.97
CA ARG A 255 -2.92 -2.51 30.31
C ARG A 255 -4.21 -1.72 30.13
N ALA A 256 -4.66 -0.98 31.14
CA ALA A 256 -5.86 -0.16 31.05
C ALA A 256 -5.74 0.96 30.01
N VAL A 257 -4.57 1.59 29.86
CA VAL A 257 -4.28 2.57 28.80
C VAL A 257 -4.35 1.92 27.42
N GLY A 258 -3.74 0.75 27.25
CA GLY A 258 -3.79 -0.01 25.98
C GLY A 258 -5.20 -0.48 25.63
N GLU A 259 -5.96 -0.99 26.60
CA GLU A 259 -7.36 -1.38 26.42
C GLU A 259 -8.24 -0.18 26.06
N TRP A 260 -8.03 0.97 26.71
CA TRP A 260 -8.72 2.21 26.38
C TRP A 260 -8.42 2.66 24.95
N SER A 261 -7.15 2.69 24.54
CA SER A 261 -6.75 3.07 23.17
C SER A 261 -7.43 2.17 22.14
N GLN A 262 -7.35 0.84 22.32
CA GLN A 262 -7.98 -0.11 21.40
C GLN A 262 -9.50 0.10 21.32
N LYS A 263 -10.18 0.30 22.45
CA LYS A 263 -11.62 0.58 22.48
C LYS A 263 -11.97 1.92 21.85
N ALA A 264 -11.14 2.94 22.03
CA ALA A 264 -11.38 4.27 21.49
C ALA A 264 -11.23 4.30 19.96
N HIS A 265 -10.24 3.60 19.40
CA HIS A 265 -10.11 3.42 17.95
C HIS A 265 -11.25 2.59 17.37
N ALA A 266 -11.68 1.53 18.08
CA ALA A 266 -12.84 0.74 17.68
C ALA A 266 -14.14 1.57 17.71
N GLU A 267 -14.37 2.35 18.77
CA GLU A 267 -15.52 3.26 18.87
C GLU A 267 -15.51 4.28 17.75
N LEU A 268 -14.36 4.90 17.44
CA LEU A 268 -14.25 5.87 16.35
C LEU A 268 -14.72 5.26 15.03
N GLN A 269 -14.26 4.05 14.73
CA GLN A 269 -14.62 3.37 13.49
C GLN A 269 -16.09 2.98 13.48
N ASP A 270 -16.54 2.24 14.50
CA ASP A 270 -17.90 1.68 14.55
C ASP A 270 -18.96 2.78 14.61
N GLU A 271 -18.78 3.80 15.46
CA GLU A 271 -19.77 4.86 15.64
C GLU A 271 -19.84 5.82 14.44
N LEU A 272 -18.71 6.11 13.80
CA LEU A 272 -18.72 6.91 12.57
C LEU A 272 -19.29 6.12 11.39
N ASP A 273 -18.99 4.83 11.26
CA ASP A 273 -19.58 4.01 10.21
C ASP A 273 -21.10 3.87 10.40
N LEU A 274 -21.58 3.71 11.63
CA LEU A 274 -23.03 3.77 11.93
C LEU A 274 -23.64 5.13 11.63
N ALA A 275 -22.92 6.22 11.93
CA ALA A 275 -23.37 7.58 11.66
C ALA A 275 -23.53 7.86 10.16
N PHE A 276 -22.52 7.52 9.37
CA PHE A 276 -22.49 7.76 7.92
C PHE A 276 -23.33 6.76 7.12
N THR A 277 -23.45 5.51 7.58
CA THR A 277 -24.42 4.57 6.96
C THR A 277 -25.86 4.82 7.40
N GLY A 278 -26.06 5.62 8.45
CA GLY A 278 -27.33 5.89 9.10
C GLY A 278 -28.36 6.63 8.25
N ARG A 279 -29.64 6.50 8.63
CA ARG A 279 -30.75 7.16 7.92
C ARG A 279 -30.63 8.68 7.89
N ARG A 280 -30.04 9.29 8.93
CA ARG A 280 -29.91 10.75 9.07
C ARG A 280 -28.88 11.33 8.11
N TRP A 281 -27.77 10.63 7.89
CA TRP A 281 -26.80 11.03 6.87
C TRP A 281 -27.34 10.88 5.46
N ARG A 282 -28.11 9.80 5.19
CA ARG A 282 -28.81 9.63 3.90
C ARG A 282 -29.89 10.69 3.65
N LYS A 283 -30.45 11.31 4.71
CA LYS A 283 -31.38 12.45 4.60
C LYS A 283 -30.72 13.75 4.14
N LEU A 284 -29.39 13.76 4.03
CA LEU A 284 -28.64 14.83 3.38
C LEU A 284 -28.42 14.49 1.89
N GLY A 285 -29.39 13.85 1.23
CA GLY A 285 -29.32 13.59 -0.21
C GLY A 285 -29.38 14.89 -1.03
N TRP A 286 -28.77 14.90 -2.21
CA TRP A 286 -28.66 16.09 -3.06
C TRP A 286 -30.02 16.75 -3.36
N TRP A 287 -31.08 15.98 -3.53
CA TRP A 287 -32.42 16.50 -3.83
C TRP A 287 -33.09 17.15 -2.61
N GLN A 288 -32.70 16.76 -1.38
CA GLN A 288 -33.25 17.31 -0.14
C GLN A 288 -32.68 18.69 0.19
N LEU A 289 -31.50 19.03 -0.37
CA LEU A 289 -30.89 20.35 -0.21
C LEU A 289 -31.79 21.48 -0.71
N PHE A 290 -32.59 21.25 -1.75
CA PHE A 290 -33.52 22.25 -2.29
C PHE A 290 -34.63 22.62 -1.31
N LEU A 291 -35.01 21.69 -0.43
CA LEU A 291 -36.10 21.88 0.54
C LEU A 291 -35.59 22.23 1.93
N ARG A 292 -34.42 21.71 2.31
CA ARG A 292 -33.91 21.76 3.69
C ARG A 292 -32.38 21.90 3.73
N VAL A 293 -31.87 22.98 3.14
CA VAL A 293 -30.43 23.27 3.20
C VAL A 293 -29.97 23.57 4.64
N ASP A 294 -30.87 24.07 5.49
CA ASP A 294 -30.58 24.42 6.88
C ASP A 294 -30.47 23.21 7.82
N ASP A 295 -31.00 22.04 7.42
CA ASP A 295 -30.88 20.80 8.19
C ASP A 295 -29.43 20.27 8.20
N VAL A 296 -28.57 20.72 7.29
CA VAL A 296 -27.18 20.25 7.16
C VAL A 296 -26.41 20.47 8.46
N ALA A 297 -26.41 21.69 9.01
CA ALA A 297 -25.68 21.99 10.23
C ALA A 297 -26.30 21.33 11.47
N MET A 298 -27.63 21.26 11.53
CA MET A 298 -28.32 20.60 12.63
C MET A 298 -27.97 19.10 12.68
N LEU A 299 -28.10 18.39 11.55
CA LEU A 299 -27.88 16.94 11.48
C LEU A 299 -26.42 16.56 11.70
N THR A 300 -25.49 17.34 11.15
CA THR A 300 -24.05 17.11 11.33
C THR A 300 -23.60 17.41 12.76
N ASN A 301 -24.06 18.50 13.37
CA ASN A 301 -23.77 18.79 14.79
C ASN A 301 -24.36 17.74 15.72
N GLU A 302 -25.60 17.29 15.47
CA GLU A 302 -26.21 16.24 16.25
C GLU A 302 -25.44 14.92 16.12
N MET A 303 -25.01 14.57 14.90
CA MET A 303 -24.18 13.40 14.63
C MET A 303 -22.86 13.46 15.41
N LEU A 304 -22.14 14.58 15.35
CA LEU A 304 -20.89 14.77 16.09
C LEU A 304 -21.11 14.69 17.61
N ASN A 305 -22.18 15.28 18.13
CA ASN A 305 -22.48 15.24 19.56
C ASN A 305 -22.82 13.83 20.08
N GLN A 306 -23.49 13.02 19.26
CA GLN A 306 -23.97 11.69 19.68
C GLN A 306 -22.97 10.57 19.40
N ARG A 307 -22.11 10.72 18.39
CA ARG A 307 -21.32 9.60 17.83
C ARG A 307 -19.81 9.85 17.82
N PHE A 308 -19.35 11.09 18.01
CA PHE A 308 -17.91 11.37 18.00
C PHE A 308 -17.29 11.13 19.39
N LEU A 309 -16.81 9.90 19.60
CA LEU A 309 -16.04 9.47 20.78
C LEU A 309 -16.67 9.79 22.17
N PRO A 310 -18.00 9.66 22.37
CA PRO A 310 -18.61 9.97 23.67
C PRO A 310 -18.21 8.99 24.78
N THR A 311 -17.91 7.74 24.47
CA THR A 311 -17.55 6.70 25.45
C THR A 311 -16.09 6.80 25.79
N ALA A 312 -15.22 6.89 24.78
CA ALA A 312 -13.77 7.06 24.94
C ALA A 312 -13.43 8.30 25.76
N GLU A 313 -14.15 9.42 25.58
CA GLU A 313 -13.96 10.62 26.40
C GLU A 313 -14.29 10.38 27.88
N ARG A 314 -15.37 9.64 28.17
CA ARG A 314 -15.75 9.30 29.56
C ARG A 314 -14.76 8.33 30.19
N GLU A 315 -14.35 7.31 29.44
CA GLU A 315 -13.36 6.34 29.88
C GLU A 315 -11.99 7.00 30.10
N LEU A 316 -11.63 7.99 29.28
CA LEU A 316 -10.41 8.78 29.45
C LEU A 316 -10.43 9.58 30.76
N VAL A 317 -11.56 10.18 31.11
CA VAL A 317 -11.71 10.87 32.42
C VAL A 317 -11.53 9.89 33.58
N TYR A 318 -12.05 8.67 33.44
CA TYR A 318 -11.85 7.62 34.46
C TYR A 318 -10.38 7.15 34.54
N LEU A 319 -9.75 6.92 33.39
CA LEU A 319 -8.34 6.51 33.27
C LEU A 319 -7.40 7.55 33.89
N THR A 320 -7.63 8.83 33.58
CA THR A 320 -6.83 9.93 34.15
C THR A 320 -7.00 10.07 35.65
N GLY A 321 -8.17 9.74 36.20
CA GLY A 321 -8.38 9.59 37.64
C GLY A 321 -7.57 8.46 38.26
N GLN A 322 -7.48 7.30 37.59
CA GLN A 322 -6.62 6.19 38.03
C GLN A 322 -5.13 6.55 37.97
N ILE A 323 -4.70 7.26 36.91
CA ILE A 323 -3.32 7.76 36.77
C ILE A 323 -3.00 8.74 37.90
N ALA A 324 -3.90 9.69 38.20
CA ALA A 324 -3.71 10.63 39.31
C ALA A 324 -3.67 9.93 40.68
N GLN A 325 -4.51 8.92 40.90
CA GLN A 325 -4.48 8.09 42.12
C GLN A 325 -3.18 7.32 42.26
N ALA A 326 -2.69 6.73 41.16
CA ALA A 326 -1.42 5.99 41.13
C ALA A 326 -0.23 6.93 41.37
N ALA A 327 -0.26 8.13 40.80
CA ALA A 327 0.80 9.13 40.95
C ALA A 327 0.74 9.92 42.26
N LYS A 328 -0.34 9.80 43.06
CA LYS A 328 -0.61 10.58 44.28
C LYS A 328 -0.52 12.10 44.10
N ALA A 329 -0.70 12.59 42.87
CA ALA A 329 -0.61 13.98 42.50
C ALA A 329 -1.52 14.27 41.29
N ASP A 330 -2.06 15.50 41.24
CA ASP A 330 -2.77 15.99 40.06
C ASP A 330 -1.80 16.11 38.89
N GLN A 331 -2.14 15.48 37.76
CA GLN A 331 -1.33 15.49 36.55
C GLN A 331 -1.77 16.62 35.61
N THR A 332 -0.80 17.28 34.99
CA THR A 332 -1.06 18.30 33.97
C THR A 332 -0.81 17.70 32.60
N TYR A 333 -1.87 17.55 31.82
CA TYR A 333 -1.79 16.98 30.47
C TYR A 333 -1.57 18.08 29.43
N PRO A 334 -0.72 17.85 28.41
CA PRO A 334 -0.62 18.73 27.24
C PRO A 334 -1.99 18.93 26.60
N GLN A 335 -2.34 20.19 26.31
CA GLN A 335 -3.59 20.55 25.65
C GLN A 335 -3.30 21.06 24.24
N PRO A 336 -4.20 20.85 23.27
CA PRO A 336 -4.03 21.38 21.93
C PRO A 336 -4.06 22.92 21.98
N TYR A 337 -3.08 23.57 21.34
CA TYR A 337 -2.98 25.02 21.30
C TYR A 337 -4.07 25.58 20.39
N SER A 338 -5.05 26.29 20.98
CA SER A 338 -5.98 27.10 20.21
C SER A 338 -5.26 28.37 19.75
N SER A 339 -5.09 28.54 18.44
CA SER A 339 -4.60 29.79 17.84
C SER A 339 -5.51 31.00 18.13
N SER A 340 -6.71 30.76 18.68
CA SER A 340 -7.66 31.80 19.11
C SER A 340 -7.41 32.38 20.52
N GLY A 341 -6.39 31.91 21.25
CA GLY A 341 -6.07 32.39 22.60
C GLY A 341 -5.08 33.55 22.70
N ALA A 342 -4.51 34.01 21.58
CA ALA A 342 -3.43 35.00 21.58
C ALA A 342 -3.88 36.47 21.49
N ASN A 343 -5.18 36.75 21.36
CA ASN A 343 -5.70 38.12 21.36
C ASN A 343 -6.97 38.22 22.21
N HIS A 344 -6.78 38.29 23.53
CA HIS A 344 -7.77 38.91 24.42
C HIS A 344 -7.28 40.27 24.90
N ASP A 345 -6.57 41.00 24.03
CA ASP A 345 -6.50 42.45 24.12
C ASP A 345 -7.48 43.03 23.08
N LEU A 346 -8.40 43.87 23.57
CA LEU A 346 -9.38 44.68 22.82
C LEU A 346 -10.68 43.98 22.40
N LYS A 347 -11.56 43.75 23.39
CA LYS A 347 -13.01 43.87 23.12
C LYS A 347 -13.45 45.29 23.46
N GLN A 348 -13.31 46.20 22.51
CA GLN A 348 -13.95 47.51 22.58
C GLN A 348 -15.44 47.30 22.24
N LEU A 349 -16.28 47.22 23.25
CA LEU A 349 -17.72 47.41 23.09
C LEU A 349 -17.99 48.90 23.20
N GLY A 350 -18.70 49.43 22.20
CA GLY A 350 -19.05 50.84 22.12
C GLY A 350 -19.86 51.30 23.34
N SER A 351 -19.66 52.58 23.66
CA SER A 351 -20.10 53.31 24.86
C SER A 351 -19.11 53.21 26.02
N GLY A 352 -18.26 54.25 26.11
CA GLY A 352 -17.19 54.36 27.09
C GLY A 352 -17.67 54.60 28.51
N GLU A 353 -18.02 53.52 29.20
CA GLU A 353 -18.13 53.48 30.66
C GLU A 353 -17.06 52.51 31.21
N LEU A 354 -16.17 53.02 32.06
CA LEU A 354 -15.09 52.26 32.70
C LEU A 354 -15.62 51.64 34.00
N GLU A 355 -15.92 50.34 33.98
CA GLU A 355 -16.09 49.55 35.21
C GLU A 355 -14.73 49.03 35.70
N PRO A 356 -14.44 49.08 37.02
CA PRO A 356 -13.15 48.70 37.56
C PRO A 356 -12.89 47.19 37.41
N PHE A 357 -11.73 46.85 36.84
CA PHE A 357 -11.21 45.49 36.74
C PHE A 357 -11.13 44.84 38.12
N VAL A 358 -12.05 43.93 38.42
CA VAL A 358 -11.79 42.89 39.42
C VAL A 358 -10.74 41.97 38.80
N SER A 359 -9.53 42.01 39.35
CA SER A 359 -8.45 41.06 39.06
C SER A 359 -8.87 39.66 39.52
N VAL A 360 -9.66 38.97 38.72
CA VAL A 360 -10.03 37.57 38.96
C VAL A 360 -8.86 36.69 38.50
N HIS A 361 -7.95 36.43 39.43
CA HIS A 361 -6.98 35.34 39.41
C HIS A 361 -7.69 33.97 39.48
N THR A 362 -8.53 33.68 38.50
CA THR A 362 -9.10 32.35 38.30
C THR A 362 -9.24 32.13 36.80
N ARG A 363 -8.11 31.89 36.14
CA ARG A 363 -8.12 31.02 34.96
C ARG A 363 -8.87 29.75 35.40
N PRO A 364 -9.90 29.26 34.69
CA PRO A 364 -10.39 27.91 34.97
C PRO A 364 -9.17 27.00 34.85
N ALA A 365 -8.86 26.28 35.94
CA ALA A 365 -7.76 25.33 35.95
C ALA A 365 -7.86 24.49 34.66
N LEU A 366 -6.73 24.38 33.92
CA LEU A 366 -6.65 23.51 32.75
C LEU A 366 -7.30 22.17 33.11
N PRO A 367 -8.15 21.58 32.24
CA PRO A 367 -8.81 20.33 32.56
C PRO A 367 -7.75 19.30 32.99
N LYS A 368 -8.02 18.59 34.09
CA LYS A 368 -7.11 17.59 34.70
C LYS A 368 -6.94 16.33 33.83
N TRP A 369 -7.35 16.37 32.57
CA TRP A 369 -7.33 15.27 31.62
C TRP A 369 -7.07 15.81 30.19
N PRO A 370 -6.57 14.98 29.25
CA PRO A 370 -6.33 15.41 27.87
C PRO A 370 -7.62 15.86 27.18
N GLY A 371 -7.63 17.08 26.65
CA GLY A 371 -8.81 17.69 26.03
C GLY A 371 -8.91 17.53 24.52
N HIS A 372 -8.04 16.74 23.87
CA HIS A 372 -7.96 16.62 22.40
C HIS A 372 -9.28 16.20 21.76
N ILE A 373 -10.00 15.22 22.32
CA ILE A 373 -11.30 14.77 21.79
C ILE A 373 -12.35 15.89 21.84
N ALA A 374 -12.46 16.57 22.97
CA ALA A 374 -13.40 17.68 23.15
C ALA A 374 -13.04 18.88 22.24
N PHE A 375 -11.76 19.17 22.11
CA PHE A 375 -11.25 20.22 21.23
C PHE A 375 -11.57 19.89 19.76
N THR A 376 -11.27 18.68 19.29
CA THR A 376 -11.57 18.28 17.92
C THR A 376 -13.06 18.26 17.64
N ARG A 377 -13.91 17.79 18.57
CA ARG A 377 -15.37 17.89 18.43
C ARG A 377 -15.80 19.34 18.22
N ARG A 378 -15.26 20.27 19.01
CA ARG A 378 -15.55 21.70 18.89
C ARG A 378 -15.01 22.31 17.60
N TYR A 379 -13.82 21.90 17.16
CA TYR A 379 -13.24 22.31 15.87
C TYR A 379 -14.14 21.89 14.72
N LEU A 380 -14.55 20.62 14.67
CA LEU A 380 -15.45 20.11 13.64
C LEU A 380 -16.78 20.89 13.62
N GLN A 381 -17.36 21.18 14.79
CA GLN A 381 -18.62 21.91 14.92
C GLN A 381 -18.54 23.38 14.50
N ASN A 382 -17.42 24.05 14.74
CA ASN A 382 -17.30 25.50 14.50
C ASN A 382 -16.65 25.84 13.16
N GLU A 383 -15.79 24.98 12.62
CA GLU A 383 -15.07 25.25 11.36
C GLU A 383 -15.66 24.44 10.21
N THR A 384 -15.72 23.11 10.35
CA THR A 384 -16.07 22.22 9.22
C THR A 384 -17.57 22.19 8.92
N VAL A 385 -18.43 22.19 9.96
CA VAL A 385 -19.89 22.13 9.80
C VAL A 385 -20.44 23.40 9.11
N PRO A 386 -20.06 24.63 9.53
CA PRO A 386 -20.50 25.83 8.83
C PRO A 386 -19.95 25.91 7.40
N ALA A 387 -18.73 25.45 7.16
CA ALA A 387 -18.17 25.38 5.81
C ALA A 387 -18.99 24.45 4.90
N LEU A 388 -19.40 23.29 5.40
CA LEU A 388 -20.26 22.35 4.68
C LEU A 388 -21.66 22.94 4.40
N GLN A 389 -22.24 23.66 5.36
CA GLN A 389 -23.52 24.37 5.17
C GLN A 389 -23.40 25.47 4.11
N ALA A 390 -22.35 26.29 4.16
CA ALA A 390 -22.12 27.34 3.18
C ALA A 390 -21.92 26.77 1.77
N LEU A 391 -21.23 25.63 1.64
CA LEU A 391 -21.10 24.91 0.38
C LEU A 391 -22.47 24.43 -0.12
N ALA A 392 -23.28 23.82 0.74
CA ALA A 392 -24.63 23.36 0.40
C ALA A 392 -25.50 24.52 -0.13
N GLN A 393 -25.54 25.64 0.61
CA GLN A 393 -26.27 26.85 0.22
C GLN A 393 -25.77 27.40 -1.12
N ARG A 394 -24.45 27.46 -1.33
CA ARG A 394 -23.86 27.92 -2.58
C ARG A 394 -24.26 27.01 -3.76
N LEU A 395 -24.25 25.69 -3.59
CA LEU A 395 -24.64 24.76 -4.64
C LEU A 395 -26.11 24.91 -5.03
N VAL A 396 -27.01 25.05 -4.05
CA VAL A 396 -28.44 25.26 -4.29
C VAL A 396 -28.67 26.55 -5.07
N VAL A 397 -28.09 27.67 -4.61
CA VAL A 397 -28.21 28.97 -5.32
C VAL A 397 -27.65 28.90 -6.74
N GLN A 398 -26.50 28.25 -6.93
CA GLN A 398 -25.92 28.05 -8.26
C GLN A 398 -26.85 27.25 -9.17
N SER A 399 -27.42 26.14 -8.67
CA SER A 399 -28.31 25.29 -9.47
C SER A 399 -29.62 25.98 -9.84
N LEU A 400 -30.22 26.72 -8.90
CA LEU A 400 -31.42 27.53 -9.11
C LEU A 400 -31.14 28.65 -10.12
N GLY A 401 -29.99 29.31 -10.02
CA GLY A 401 -29.56 30.34 -10.96
C GLY A 401 -29.38 29.79 -12.39
N THR A 402 -28.68 28.66 -12.54
CA THR A 402 -28.49 28.03 -13.86
C THR A 402 -29.80 27.51 -14.44
N SER A 403 -30.65 26.88 -13.62
CA SER A 403 -31.97 26.43 -14.05
C SER A 403 -32.82 27.61 -14.50
N GLY A 404 -32.93 28.66 -13.69
CA GLY A 404 -33.69 29.88 -14.01
C GLY A 404 -33.23 30.56 -15.30
N LEU A 405 -31.92 30.70 -15.51
CA LEU A 405 -31.37 31.24 -16.75
C LEU A 405 -31.74 30.37 -17.96
N THR A 406 -31.58 29.04 -17.86
CA THR A 406 -31.90 28.13 -18.97
C THR A 406 -33.40 28.03 -19.26
N THR A 407 -34.25 28.09 -18.23
CA THR A 407 -35.70 28.17 -18.37
C THR A 407 -36.13 29.50 -18.99
N SER A 408 -35.53 30.63 -18.58
CA SER A 408 -35.81 31.94 -19.17
C SER A 408 -35.39 32.00 -20.64
N LEU A 409 -34.24 31.40 -20.98
CA LEU A 409 -33.76 31.29 -22.36
C LEU A 409 -34.68 30.39 -23.19
N GLY A 410 -35.15 29.27 -22.64
CA GLY A 410 -36.17 28.43 -23.28
C GLY A 410 -37.49 29.18 -23.53
N ALA A 411 -37.95 29.98 -22.55
CA ALA A 411 -39.13 30.82 -22.71
C ALA A 411 -38.95 31.91 -23.79
N LEU A 412 -37.78 32.55 -23.84
CA LEU A 412 -37.44 33.52 -24.89
C LEU A 412 -37.41 32.86 -26.28
N LEU A 413 -36.87 31.65 -26.41
CA LEU A 413 -36.87 30.89 -27.66
C LEU A 413 -38.29 30.53 -28.12
N TYR A 414 -39.16 30.15 -27.19
CA TYR A 414 -40.57 29.91 -27.49
C TYR A 414 -41.27 31.17 -28.01
N VAL A 415 -41.04 32.32 -27.35
CA VAL A 415 -41.60 33.62 -27.80
C VAL A 415 -41.00 34.06 -29.14
N SER A 416 -39.74 33.71 -29.44
CA SER A 416 -39.07 34.02 -30.70
C SER A 416 -39.42 33.05 -31.85
N SER A 417 -40.56 32.36 -31.77
CA SER A 417 -41.12 31.48 -32.81
C SER A 417 -40.37 30.16 -33.08
N TYR A 418 -39.56 29.66 -32.14
CA TYR A 418 -39.06 28.28 -32.20
C TYR A 418 -40.15 27.28 -31.75
N SER A 419 -39.98 26.00 -32.13
CA SER A 419 -40.94 24.96 -31.73
C SER A 419 -40.93 24.76 -30.20
N ILE A 420 -42.08 24.38 -29.64
CA ILE A 420 -42.21 24.09 -28.20
C ILE A 420 -41.28 22.94 -27.77
N PHE A 421 -40.94 22.05 -28.70
CA PHE A 421 -40.02 20.93 -28.48
C PHE A 421 -38.58 21.41 -28.35
N GLU A 422 -38.11 22.30 -29.21
CA GLU A 422 -36.73 22.85 -29.16
C GLU A 422 -36.54 23.78 -27.95
N ALA A 423 -37.52 24.66 -27.72
CA ALA A 423 -37.52 25.56 -26.56
C ALA A 423 -37.58 24.78 -25.23
N GLY A 424 -38.41 23.74 -25.16
CA GLY A 424 -38.53 22.85 -24.02
C GLY A 424 -37.27 22.01 -23.79
N ALA A 425 -36.62 21.54 -24.86
CA ALA A 425 -35.38 20.76 -24.76
C ALA A 425 -34.25 21.57 -24.13
N VAL A 426 -34.07 22.83 -24.50
CA VAL A 426 -33.02 23.70 -23.94
C VAL A 426 -33.25 23.95 -22.44
N ALA A 427 -34.49 24.21 -22.02
CA ALA A 427 -34.84 24.37 -20.61
C ALA A 427 -34.61 23.07 -19.82
N ALA A 428 -35.07 21.92 -20.36
CA ALA A 428 -34.91 20.62 -19.71
C ALA A 428 -33.44 20.22 -19.57
N LEU A 429 -32.62 20.43 -20.60
CA LEU A 429 -31.19 20.15 -20.56
C LEU A 429 -30.48 21.00 -19.50
N GLY A 430 -30.83 22.27 -19.37
CA GLY A 430 -30.28 23.15 -18.35
C GLY A 430 -30.60 22.70 -16.92
N VAL A 431 -31.85 22.31 -16.68
CA VAL A 431 -32.29 21.75 -15.38
C VAL A 431 -31.56 20.45 -15.06
N VAL A 432 -31.53 19.49 -15.99
CA VAL A 432 -30.86 18.20 -15.79
C VAL A 432 -29.36 18.37 -15.57
N TRP A 433 -28.72 19.25 -16.35
CA TRP A 433 -27.29 19.53 -16.22
C TRP A 433 -26.96 20.17 -14.86
N SER A 434 -27.77 21.15 -14.42
CA SER A 434 -27.56 21.80 -13.13
C SER A 434 -27.77 20.86 -11.94
N ALA A 435 -28.79 19.98 -12.01
CA ALA A 435 -29.06 18.96 -11.00
C ALA A 435 -27.93 17.91 -10.94
N SER A 436 -27.45 17.43 -12.10
CA SER A 436 -26.34 16.49 -12.18
C SER A 436 -25.05 17.09 -11.59
N ARG A 437 -24.79 18.37 -11.87
CA ARG A 437 -23.62 19.08 -11.31
C ARG A 437 -23.73 19.26 -9.81
N LEU A 438 -24.91 19.59 -9.29
CA LEU A 438 -25.16 19.70 -7.86
C LEU A 438 -24.96 18.36 -7.16
N GLN A 439 -25.54 17.28 -7.71
CA GLN A 439 -25.38 15.93 -7.19
C GLN A 439 -23.90 15.55 -7.06
N LYS A 440 -23.14 15.65 -8.15
CA LYS A 440 -21.71 15.26 -8.16
C LYS A 440 -20.90 16.05 -7.14
N LYS A 441 -21.09 17.37 -7.08
CA LYS A 441 -20.34 18.24 -6.16
C LYS A 441 -20.74 18.00 -4.70
N TRP A 442 -22.02 17.76 -4.45
CA TRP A 442 -22.52 17.52 -3.11
C TRP A 442 -22.09 16.15 -2.57
N ASP A 443 -22.18 15.11 -3.40
CA ASP A 443 -21.72 13.77 -3.02
C ASP A 443 -20.22 13.76 -2.73
N ALA A 444 -19.43 14.48 -3.53
CA ALA A 444 -18.00 14.67 -3.27
C ALA A 444 -17.71 15.46 -1.98
N ALA A 445 -18.49 16.51 -1.69
CA ALA A 445 -18.34 17.28 -0.44
C ALA A 445 -18.69 16.43 0.79
N ARG A 446 -19.71 15.58 0.69
CA ARG A 446 -20.08 14.63 1.75
C ARG A 446 -18.98 13.61 1.98
N SER A 447 -18.46 12.96 0.94
CA SER A 447 -17.39 11.98 1.09
C SER A 447 -16.08 12.59 1.59
N PHE A 448 -15.79 13.83 1.19
CA PHE A 448 -14.63 14.58 1.70
C PHE A 448 -14.77 14.86 3.20
N TRP A 449 -15.92 15.40 3.62
CA TRP A 449 -16.17 15.70 5.04
C TRP A 449 -16.20 14.43 5.91
N GLU A 450 -16.75 13.32 5.37
CA GLU A 450 -16.66 11.99 5.98
C GLU A 450 -15.22 11.53 6.23
N GLY A 451 -14.32 11.81 5.29
CA GLY A 451 -12.89 11.53 5.44
C GLY A 451 -12.23 12.45 6.47
N GLU A 452 -12.55 13.74 6.42
CA GLU A 452 -12.02 14.76 7.34
C GLU A 452 -12.39 14.44 8.80
N VAL A 453 -13.66 14.12 9.09
CA VAL A 453 -14.11 13.77 10.45
C VAL A 453 -13.40 12.52 10.98
N ARG A 454 -13.20 11.50 10.12
CA ARG A 454 -12.47 10.28 10.52
C ARG A 454 -11.01 10.58 10.82
N GLU A 455 -10.38 11.39 9.97
CA GLU A 455 -8.96 11.71 10.11
C GLU A 455 -8.68 12.60 11.32
N GLU A 456 -9.48 13.64 11.52
CA GLU A 456 -9.39 14.49 12.71
C GLU A 456 -9.69 13.70 13.99
N GLY A 457 -10.60 12.72 13.93
CA GLY A 457 -10.82 11.76 15.02
C GLY A 457 -9.57 10.93 15.38
N ARG A 458 -8.85 10.41 14.38
CA ARG A 458 -7.61 9.66 14.61
C ARG A 458 -6.51 10.54 15.20
N LYS A 459 -6.34 11.75 14.67
CA LYS A 459 -5.40 12.73 15.21
C LYS A 459 -5.71 13.08 16.66
N ALA A 460 -6.99 13.24 17.00
CA ALA A 460 -7.41 13.51 18.37
C ALA A 460 -7.04 12.36 19.32
N LEU A 461 -7.29 11.11 18.92
CA LEU A 461 -6.93 9.93 19.71
C LEU A 461 -5.42 9.82 19.91
N ARG A 462 -4.64 9.99 18.85
CA ARG A 462 -3.18 10.00 18.92
C ARG A 462 -2.66 11.11 19.85
N GLY A 463 -3.23 12.31 19.77
CA GLY A 463 -2.87 13.40 20.69
C GLY A 463 -3.18 13.08 22.15
N VAL A 464 -4.28 12.35 22.44
CA VAL A 464 -4.56 11.84 23.79
C VAL A 464 -3.53 10.81 24.23
N GLU A 465 -3.23 9.81 23.39
CA GLU A 465 -2.24 8.77 23.68
C GLU A 465 -0.87 9.38 24.01
N GLU A 466 -0.42 10.34 23.20
CA GLU A 466 0.81 11.09 23.42
C GLU A 466 0.78 11.91 24.73
N SER A 467 -0.37 12.49 25.07
CA SER A 467 -0.54 13.26 26.31
C SER A 467 -0.54 12.38 27.55
N VAL A 468 -1.14 11.19 27.47
CA VAL A 468 -1.11 10.18 28.53
C VAL A 468 0.31 9.62 28.67
N ALA A 469 0.96 9.29 27.55
CA ALA A 469 2.33 8.80 27.52
C ALA A 469 3.32 9.81 28.14
N ALA A 470 3.18 11.11 27.85
CA ALA A 470 4.01 12.16 28.42
C ALA A 470 3.90 12.26 29.96
N VAL A 471 2.75 11.90 30.53
CA VAL A 471 2.50 11.91 31.97
C VAL A 471 2.91 10.59 32.63
N THR A 472 2.81 9.47 31.93
CA THR A 472 3.24 8.16 32.46
C THR A 472 4.74 7.94 32.32
N ASN A 473 5.38 8.51 31.31
CA ASN A 473 6.81 8.39 31.02
C ASN A 473 7.57 9.63 31.50
N VAL A 474 7.53 9.93 32.80
CA VAL A 474 8.35 11.01 33.38
C VAL A 474 9.81 10.55 33.48
N GLU A 475 10.50 10.51 32.35
CA GLU A 475 11.92 10.82 32.26
C GLU A 475 12.09 12.02 31.32
N LYS A 476 13.09 12.86 31.63
CA LYS A 476 13.30 14.21 31.10
C LYS A 476 13.21 14.29 29.56
N PRO A 477 12.82 15.47 29.01
CA PRO A 477 12.67 15.65 27.58
C PRO A 477 14.02 15.48 26.88
N GLN A 478 14.24 14.33 26.25
CA GLN A 478 15.24 14.18 25.21
C GLN A 478 14.58 14.49 23.86
N GLU A 479 15.09 15.57 23.25
CA GLU A 479 15.05 15.95 21.84
C GLU A 479 14.01 15.24 20.94
N ARG A 480 12.89 15.94 20.76
CA ARG A 480 11.78 15.67 19.82
C ARG A 480 12.13 15.72 18.31
N VAL A 481 13.40 15.69 17.90
CA VAL A 481 13.75 16.04 16.50
C VAL A 481 13.75 14.83 15.54
N VAL A 482 13.82 13.59 16.05
CA VAL A 482 14.05 12.41 15.17
C VAL A 482 12.76 11.71 14.70
N VAL A 483 11.64 11.85 15.41
CA VAL A 483 10.40 11.09 15.11
C VAL A 483 9.50 11.80 14.07
N ASP A 484 9.47 13.13 14.08
CA ASP A 484 8.65 13.92 13.14
C ASP A 484 9.19 13.81 11.70
N GLN A 485 10.52 13.80 11.56
CA GLN A 485 11.19 13.70 10.26
C GLN A 485 10.96 12.34 9.59
N LYS A 486 11.00 11.24 10.34
CA LYS A 486 10.78 9.89 9.79
C LYS A 486 9.31 9.62 9.42
N GLY A 487 8.37 10.12 10.22
CA GLY A 487 6.95 10.01 9.91
C GLY A 487 6.60 10.70 8.59
N ASP A 488 7.14 11.90 8.39
CA ASP A 488 6.99 12.67 7.14
C ASP A 488 7.68 11.96 5.95
N GLU A 489 8.88 11.39 6.15
CA GLU A 489 9.57 10.59 5.12
C GLU A 489 8.76 9.36 4.69
N LEU A 490 8.12 8.65 5.62
CA LEU A 490 7.28 7.49 5.30
C LEU A 490 6.01 7.87 4.53
N ILE A 491 5.44 9.05 4.81
CA ILE A 491 4.30 9.58 4.06
C ILE A 491 4.75 9.97 2.64
N GLU A 492 5.89 10.64 2.49
CA GLU A 492 6.45 10.99 1.18
C GLU A 492 6.72 9.75 0.33
N VAL A 493 7.32 8.69 0.90
CA VAL A 493 7.56 7.43 0.19
C VAL A 493 6.25 6.80 -0.29
N ARG A 494 5.18 6.83 0.53
CA ARG A 494 3.86 6.31 0.14
C ARG A 494 3.25 7.11 -1.00
N GLU A 495 3.38 8.43 -0.99
CA GLU A 495 2.92 9.28 -2.10
C GLU A 495 3.70 9.02 -3.39
N LEU A 496 5.02 8.81 -3.30
CA LEU A 496 5.86 8.46 -4.45
C LEU A 496 5.47 7.09 -5.02
N VAL A 497 5.20 6.10 -4.18
CA VAL A 497 4.72 4.80 -4.62
C VAL A 497 3.36 4.92 -5.31
N ALA A 498 2.42 5.70 -4.75
CA ALA A 498 1.12 5.93 -5.39
C ALA A 498 1.26 6.57 -6.78
N LYS A 499 2.14 7.57 -6.92
CA LYS A 499 2.45 8.19 -8.23
C LYS A 499 3.06 7.20 -9.21
N ALA A 500 3.92 6.30 -8.74
CA ALA A 500 4.53 5.27 -9.57
C ALA A 500 3.54 4.17 -9.99
N GLN A 501 2.60 3.79 -9.12
CA GLN A 501 1.50 2.87 -9.46
C GLN A 501 0.58 3.49 -10.53
N ASP A 502 0.20 4.77 -10.35
CA ASP A 502 -0.55 5.54 -11.35
C ASP A 502 0.16 5.60 -12.71
N ALA A 503 1.50 5.74 -12.71
CA ALA A 503 2.29 5.74 -13.93
C ALA A 503 2.32 4.35 -14.57
N LEU A 504 2.46 3.28 -13.78
CA LEU A 504 2.45 1.90 -14.24
C LEU A 504 1.12 1.52 -14.92
N GLU A 505 -0.02 1.99 -14.38
CA GLU A 505 -1.34 1.77 -14.98
C GLU A 505 -1.50 2.47 -16.33
N ARG A 506 -0.79 3.58 -16.55
CA ARG A 506 -0.81 4.35 -17.79
C ARG A 506 0.18 3.85 -18.84
N MET A 507 1.12 2.98 -18.45
CA MET A 507 2.04 2.34 -19.38
C MET A 507 1.30 1.29 -20.21
N LYS A 508 1.53 1.34 -21.53
CA LYS A 508 1.01 0.35 -22.48
C LYS A 508 1.89 -0.88 -22.52
#